data_AF-A0A8H8NUN9-F1
#
_entry.id   AF-A0A8H8NUN9-F1
#
_cell.length_a   1.000
_cell.length_b   1.000
_cell.length_c   1.000
_cell.angle_alpha   90.00
_cell.angle_beta   90.00
_cell.angle_gamma   90.00
#
_symmetry.space_group_name_H-M   'P 1'
#
loop_
_entity.id
_entity.type
_entity.pdbx_description
1 polymer ?
#
loop_
_entity_poly.entity_id
_entity_poly.type
_entity_poly.pdbx_seq_one_letter_code
_entity_poly.pdbx_strand_id
1 'polypeptide(L)'
;MGRTRWSNQKVAIIGGMVHCILQGVLVPLLIDFLASLRLKKGRWPFKLYVAFVNALVLGQTIVQLYDIVDSFDSESRVSRPAVLVLTPVLNVTISASVQLFFIFRCWKIYTQRVVFVLPLLALWFTALIPGLLLGYYMVESVKRDLLQPASIALGIWTFSSLTLELCVTTSSLVRYNNVFKTIWQVTWVSAALPPILVIIAVINGYIVHNIRHPITVVTVDMTGKAYALSLMITIVGRGHIRAQLEKSNARSELAPVLTRANDTPTAALAHTESNSVELRALKTLHLSGLSKSQVLQNALVFTKSSSQNNLANQQYEYLPYTTPSKPE
;
A
#
# COMPACT_ATOMS: atom_id res chain seq x y z
N MET A 1 -39.07 4.39 -16.45
CA MET A 1 -37.82 3.61 -16.64
C MET A 1 -36.55 4.44 -16.85
N GLY A 2 -36.58 5.69 -17.35
CA GLY A 2 -35.34 6.45 -17.64
C GLY A 2 -34.49 6.89 -16.43
N ARG A 3 -35.09 7.13 -15.26
CA ARG A 3 -34.38 7.72 -14.09
C ARG A 3 -33.36 6.76 -13.46
N THR A 4 -33.64 5.46 -13.41
CA THR A 4 -32.75 4.45 -12.83
C THR A 4 -31.55 4.17 -13.72
N ARG A 5 -31.74 4.12 -15.05
CA ARG A 5 -30.66 3.93 -16.04
C ARG A 5 -29.61 5.04 -15.95
N TRP A 6 -30.06 6.29 -15.88
CA TRP A 6 -29.17 7.46 -15.74
C TRP A 6 -28.33 7.44 -14.46
N SER A 7 -28.93 7.01 -13.34
CA SER A 7 -28.21 6.89 -12.07
C SER A 7 -27.11 5.83 -12.13
N ASN A 8 -27.39 4.67 -12.74
CA ASN A 8 -26.42 3.59 -12.84
C ASN A 8 -25.24 3.96 -13.74
N GLN A 9 -25.50 4.66 -14.86
CA GLN A 9 -24.45 5.14 -15.75
C GLN A 9 -23.51 6.13 -15.04
N LYS A 10 -24.05 7.07 -14.26
CA LYS A 10 -23.23 8.00 -13.47
C LYS A 10 -22.31 7.27 -12.49
N VAL A 11 -22.83 6.24 -11.83
CA VAL A 11 -22.06 5.46 -10.86
C VAL A 11 -20.93 4.70 -11.54
N ALA A 12 -21.20 4.07 -12.70
CA ALA A 12 -20.17 3.38 -13.48
C ALA A 12 -19.07 4.34 -13.94
N ILE A 13 -19.43 5.52 -14.44
CA ILE A 13 -18.46 6.55 -14.86
C ILE A 13 -17.60 7.01 -13.67
N ILE A 14 -18.23 7.33 -12.53
CA ILE A 14 -17.51 7.75 -11.32
C ILE A 14 -16.58 6.62 -10.84
N GLY A 15 -17.08 5.38 -10.79
CA GLY A 15 -16.28 4.21 -10.47
C GLY A 15 -15.05 4.11 -11.36
N GLY A 16 -15.24 4.15 -12.69
CA GLY A 16 -14.16 4.16 -13.67
C GLY A 16 -13.11 5.23 -13.45
N MET A 17 -13.55 6.48 -13.23
CA MET A 17 -12.65 7.59 -12.96
C MET A 17 -11.80 7.33 -11.71
N VAL A 18 -12.41 6.82 -10.64
CA VAL A 18 -11.67 6.48 -9.41
C VAL A 18 -10.71 5.31 -9.65
N HIS A 19 -11.10 4.28 -10.43
CA HIS A 19 -10.19 3.18 -10.84
C HIS A 19 -8.96 3.72 -11.57
N CYS A 20 -9.14 4.65 -12.49
CA CYS A 20 -8.07 5.28 -13.26
C CYS A 20 -7.16 6.14 -12.37
N ILE A 21 -7.73 6.94 -11.46
CA ILE A 21 -6.94 7.76 -10.52
C ILE A 21 -6.07 6.88 -9.63
N LEU A 22 -6.65 5.83 -9.03
CA LEU A 22 -5.92 4.89 -8.19
C LEU A 22 -4.84 4.12 -8.98
N GLN A 23 -5.14 3.76 -10.23
CA GLN A 23 -4.13 3.17 -11.12
C GLN A 23 -2.99 4.14 -11.39
N GLY A 24 -3.30 5.42 -11.64
CA GLY A 24 -2.32 6.48 -11.82
C GLY A 24 -1.41 6.72 -10.62
N VAL A 25 -1.88 6.42 -9.39
CA VAL A 25 -1.04 6.45 -8.17
C VAL A 25 -0.20 5.18 -8.02
N LEU A 26 -0.75 4.02 -8.38
CA LEU A 26 -0.05 2.73 -8.28
C LEU A 26 1.13 2.60 -9.26
N VAL A 27 1.00 3.13 -10.48
CA VAL A 27 2.03 3.01 -11.52
C VAL A 27 3.36 3.67 -11.10
N PRO A 28 3.41 4.93 -10.63
CA PRO A 28 4.64 5.53 -10.11
C PRO A 28 5.23 4.76 -8.93
N LEU A 29 4.41 4.29 -7.99
CA LEU A 29 4.89 3.48 -6.86
C LEU A 29 5.55 2.17 -7.33
N LEU A 30 5.02 1.56 -8.39
CA LEU A 30 5.60 0.38 -9.01
C LEU A 30 6.92 0.71 -9.71
N ILE A 31 6.98 1.81 -10.45
CA ILE A 31 8.21 2.26 -11.13
C ILE A 31 9.32 2.54 -10.10
N ASP A 32 9.02 3.31 -9.05
CA ASP A 32 9.97 3.62 -7.97
C ASP A 32 10.45 2.33 -7.28
N PHE A 33 9.55 1.40 -7.03
CA PHE A 33 9.90 0.09 -6.49
C PHE A 33 10.81 -0.70 -7.43
N LEU A 34 10.48 -0.81 -8.71
CA LEU A 34 11.28 -1.53 -9.71
C LEU A 34 12.66 -0.88 -9.91
N ALA A 35 12.73 0.45 -9.90
CA ALA A 35 13.99 1.20 -9.95
C ALA A 35 14.88 0.89 -8.74
N SER A 36 14.31 0.94 -7.52
CA SER A 36 15.05 0.61 -6.29
C SER A 36 15.55 -0.85 -6.26
N LEU A 37 14.85 -1.75 -6.95
CA LEU A 37 15.19 -3.16 -7.05
C LEU A 37 16.27 -3.49 -8.07
N ARG A 38 16.52 -2.63 -9.07
CA ARG A 38 17.61 -2.83 -10.04
C ARG A 38 18.97 -2.82 -9.35
N LEU A 39 19.09 -2.06 -8.25
CA LEU A 39 20.32 -1.92 -7.47
C LEU A 39 20.64 -3.12 -6.56
N LYS A 40 19.66 -3.98 -6.24
CA LYS A 40 19.85 -5.09 -5.29
C LYS A 40 19.70 -6.45 -5.97
N LYS A 41 20.81 -7.17 -6.14
CA LYS A 41 20.95 -8.44 -6.89
C LYS A 41 20.22 -9.67 -6.28
N GLY A 42 19.50 -9.55 -5.16
CA GLY A 42 19.24 -10.73 -4.30
C GLY A 42 17.80 -11.22 -4.06
N ARG A 43 16.72 -10.70 -4.68
CA ARG A 43 15.33 -11.08 -4.28
C ARG A 43 14.32 -11.20 -5.42
N TRP A 44 14.60 -12.03 -6.43
CA TRP A 44 13.69 -12.27 -7.55
C TRP A 44 12.23 -12.67 -7.19
N PRO A 45 11.96 -13.60 -6.25
CA PRO A 45 10.57 -14.02 -5.99
C PRO A 45 9.68 -12.89 -5.45
N PHE A 46 10.27 -11.97 -4.68
CA PHE A 46 9.54 -10.80 -4.21
C PHE A 46 9.21 -9.82 -5.34
N LYS A 47 10.08 -9.70 -6.35
CA LYS A 47 9.80 -8.87 -7.55
C LYS A 47 8.61 -9.44 -8.32
N LEU A 48 8.62 -10.75 -8.53
CA LEU A 48 7.56 -11.46 -9.23
C LEU A 48 6.22 -11.30 -8.51
N TYR A 49 6.21 -11.42 -7.17
CA TYR A 49 5.02 -11.21 -6.35
C TYR A 49 4.43 -9.80 -6.50
N VAL A 50 5.25 -8.75 -6.42
CA VAL A 50 4.76 -7.37 -6.58
C VAL A 50 4.28 -7.11 -8.00
N ALA A 51 4.99 -7.61 -9.01
CA ALA A 51 4.55 -7.52 -10.41
C ALA A 51 3.21 -8.23 -10.62
N PHE A 52 3.02 -9.41 -10.02
CA PHE A 52 1.77 -10.17 -10.07
C PHE A 52 0.60 -9.38 -9.46
N VAL A 53 0.74 -8.83 -8.26
CA VAL A 53 -0.33 -8.03 -7.63
C VAL A 53 -0.67 -6.81 -8.48
N ASN A 54 0.33 -6.13 -9.05
CA ASN A 54 0.08 -4.98 -9.93
C ASN A 54 -0.60 -5.38 -11.25
N ALA A 55 -0.25 -6.54 -11.81
CA ALA A 55 -0.91 -7.09 -12.99
C ALA A 55 -2.38 -7.40 -12.72
N LEU A 56 -2.71 -7.95 -11.54
CA LEU A 56 -4.10 -8.18 -11.13
C LEU A 56 -4.89 -6.86 -11.04
N VAL A 57 -4.30 -5.82 -10.46
CA VAL A 57 -4.95 -4.50 -10.32
C VAL A 57 -5.11 -3.80 -11.68
N LEU A 58 -4.14 -3.97 -12.58
CA LEU A 58 -4.27 -3.53 -13.96
C LEU A 58 -5.42 -4.29 -14.65
N GLY A 59 -5.49 -5.61 -14.49
CA GLY A 59 -6.59 -6.44 -14.97
C GLY A 59 -7.94 -5.94 -14.47
N GLN A 60 -8.07 -5.63 -13.18
CA GLN A 60 -9.30 -5.06 -12.61
C GLN A 60 -9.67 -3.73 -13.27
N THR A 61 -8.69 -2.89 -13.60
CA THR A 61 -8.92 -1.61 -14.30
C THR A 61 -9.41 -1.82 -15.73
N ILE A 62 -8.83 -2.79 -16.44
CA ILE A 62 -9.25 -3.14 -17.81
C ILE A 62 -10.69 -3.65 -17.82
N VAL A 63 -11.05 -4.51 -16.86
CA VAL A 63 -12.41 -5.03 -16.73
C VAL A 63 -13.42 -3.91 -16.48
N GLN A 64 -13.09 -2.95 -15.59
CA GLN A 64 -13.95 -1.79 -15.33
C GLN A 64 -14.06 -0.84 -16.54
N LEU A 65 -12.96 -0.61 -17.26
CA LEU A 65 -13.00 0.19 -18.47
C LEU A 65 -13.87 -0.47 -19.55
N TYR A 66 -13.78 -1.80 -19.67
CA TYR A 66 -14.61 -2.56 -20.58
C TYR A 66 -16.10 -2.45 -20.21
N ASP A 67 -16.45 -2.54 -18.93
CA ASP A 67 -17.83 -2.33 -18.44
C ASP A 67 -18.37 -0.94 -18.80
N ILE A 68 -17.55 0.09 -18.69
CA ILE A 68 -17.93 1.46 -19.06
C ILE A 68 -18.14 1.59 -20.56
N VAL A 69 -17.23 1.06 -21.38
CA VAL A 69 -17.36 1.11 -22.84
C VAL A 69 -18.62 0.36 -23.28
N ASP A 70 -18.87 -0.82 -22.71
CA ASP A 70 -20.08 -1.61 -22.97
C ASP A 70 -21.35 -0.85 -22.54
N SER A 71 -21.30 -0.10 -21.44
CA SER A 71 -22.45 0.72 -20.99
C SER A 71 -22.83 1.84 -21.97
N PHE A 72 -21.89 2.30 -22.80
CA PHE A 72 -22.16 3.28 -23.86
C PHE A 72 -22.77 2.62 -25.10
N ASP A 73 -22.43 1.36 -25.39
CA ASP A 73 -22.93 0.60 -26.53
C ASP A 73 -24.34 0.04 -26.25
N SER A 74 -25.30 0.97 -26.19
CA SER A 74 -26.67 0.75 -25.72
C SER A 74 -27.49 -0.27 -26.52
N GLU A 75 -26.99 -0.76 -27.67
CA GLU A 75 -27.65 -1.78 -28.50
C GLU A 75 -27.24 -3.22 -28.13
N SER A 76 -26.11 -3.41 -27.46
CA SER A 76 -25.60 -4.72 -27.03
C SER A 76 -26.36 -5.22 -25.79
N ARG A 77 -27.52 -5.86 -25.98
CA ARG A 77 -28.27 -6.52 -24.88
C ARG A 77 -27.63 -7.81 -24.37
N VAL A 78 -26.48 -8.22 -24.90
CA VAL A 78 -25.83 -9.45 -24.49
C VAL A 78 -25.02 -9.17 -23.23
N SER A 79 -25.70 -9.18 -22.07
CA SER A 79 -25.06 -9.12 -20.76
C SER A 79 -23.98 -10.19 -20.68
N ARG A 80 -22.70 -9.79 -20.71
CA ARG A 80 -21.58 -10.74 -20.69
C ARG A 80 -21.36 -11.19 -19.25
N PRO A 81 -21.69 -12.45 -18.89
CA PRO A 81 -21.50 -12.95 -17.53
C PRO A 81 -20.02 -12.90 -17.10
N ALA A 82 -19.09 -12.86 -18.05
CA ALA A 82 -17.66 -12.81 -17.78
C ALA A 82 -17.23 -11.61 -16.92
N VAL A 83 -17.73 -10.40 -17.21
CA VAL A 83 -17.35 -9.18 -16.46
C VAL A 83 -17.83 -9.27 -15.01
N LEU A 84 -19.07 -9.74 -14.83
CA LEU A 84 -19.70 -9.90 -13.52
C LEU A 84 -18.95 -10.89 -12.61
N VAL A 85 -18.29 -11.90 -13.19
CA VAL A 85 -17.47 -12.88 -12.46
C VAL A 85 -16.07 -12.37 -12.22
N LEU A 86 -15.47 -11.76 -13.24
CA LEU A 86 -14.05 -11.47 -13.23
C LEU A 86 -13.73 -10.38 -12.20
N THR A 87 -14.59 -9.37 -12.06
CA THR A 87 -14.43 -8.31 -11.07
C THR A 87 -14.31 -8.83 -9.62
N PRO A 88 -15.28 -9.57 -9.06
CA PRO A 88 -15.18 -10.08 -7.69
C PRO A 88 -14.02 -11.07 -7.52
N VAL A 89 -13.75 -11.92 -8.53
CA VAL A 89 -12.63 -12.87 -8.46
C VAL A 89 -11.28 -12.15 -8.40
N LEU A 90 -11.07 -11.12 -9.22
CA LEU A 90 -9.85 -10.31 -9.18
C LEU A 90 -9.72 -9.61 -7.83
N ASN A 91 -10.79 -9.01 -7.33
CA ASN A 91 -10.82 -8.31 -6.05
C ASN A 91 -10.44 -9.24 -4.87
N VAL A 92 -11.05 -10.43 -4.83
CA VAL A 92 -10.75 -11.47 -3.83
C VAL A 92 -9.31 -11.95 -3.95
N THR A 93 -8.82 -12.16 -5.17
CA THR A 93 -7.44 -12.62 -5.39
C THR A 93 -6.41 -11.56 -4.96
N ILE A 94 -6.68 -10.27 -5.25
CA ILE A 94 -5.84 -9.15 -4.82
C ILE A 94 -5.82 -9.05 -3.29
N SER A 95 -6.99 -9.01 -2.66
CA SER A 95 -7.11 -8.93 -1.19
C SER A 95 -6.44 -10.12 -0.50
N ALA A 96 -6.70 -11.35 -0.98
CA ALA A 96 -6.07 -12.56 -0.45
C ALA A 96 -4.55 -12.54 -0.60
N SER A 97 -4.02 -12.08 -1.73
CA SER A 97 -2.57 -11.94 -1.93
C SER A 97 -1.98 -10.98 -0.90
N VAL A 98 -2.56 -9.79 -0.78
CA VAL A 98 -2.08 -8.75 0.16
C VAL A 98 -2.16 -9.22 1.61
N GLN A 99 -3.27 -9.85 2.02
CA GLN A 99 -3.42 -10.44 3.34
C GLN A 99 -2.36 -11.52 3.60
N LEU A 100 -2.08 -12.39 2.63
CA LEU A 100 -1.04 -13.42 2.74
C LEU A 100 0.35 -12.79 2.95
N PHE A 101 0.65 -11.68 2.27
CA PHE A 101 1.89 -10.93 2.50
C PHE A 101 1.98 -10.40 3.94
N PHE A 102 0.89 -9.90 4.51
CA PHE A 102 0.87 -9.46 5.91
C PHE A 102 1.01 -10.62 6.89
N ILE A 103 0.36 -11.76 6.64
CA ILE A 103 0.53 -12.99 7.43
C ILE A 103 1.99 -13.44 7.39
N PHE A 104 2.61 -13.47 6.21
CA PHE A 104 4.02 -13.81 6.04
C PHE A 104 4.93 -12.85 6.82
N ARG A 105 4.60 -11.55 6.83
CA ARG A 105 5.33 -10.56 7.63
C ARG A 105 5.18 -10.84 9.13
N CYS A 106 3.98 -11.14 9.60
CA CYS A 106 3.75 -11.54 10.99
C CYS A 106 4.55 -12.80 11.33
N TRP A 107 4.53 -13.84 10.50
CA TRP A 107 5.32 -15.07 10.70
C TRP A 107 6.80 -14.77 10.94
N LYS A 108 7.37 -13.86 10.13
CA LYS A 108 8.76 -13.42 10.28
C LYS A 108 9.02 -12.67 11.59
N ILE A 109 8.07 -11.86 12.06
CA ILE A 109 8.14 -11.16 13.36
C ILE A 109 8.02 -12.14 14.53
N TYR A 110 7.21 -13.20 14.38
CA TYR A 110 6.99 -14.24 15.39
C TYR A 110 8.14 -15.25 15.53
N THR A 111 9.35 -14.92 15.07
CA THR A 111 10.51 -15.82 15.11
C THR A 111 10.16 -17.18 14.48
N GLN A 112 9.37 -17.16 13.41
CA GLN A 112 8.95 -18.33 12.65
C GLN A 112 8.10 -19.38 13.40
N ARG A 113 7.53 -19.05 14.57
CA ARG A 113 6.66 -19.97 15.30
C ARG A 113 5.32 -20.19 14.58
N VAL A 114 5.09 -21.43 14.13
CA VAL A 114 3.90 -21.82 13.33
C VAL A 114 2.58 -21.68 14.11
N VAL A 115 2.61 -21.86 15.43
CA VAL A 115 1.42 -21.85 16.30
C VAL A 115 0.59 -20.57 16.16
N PHE A 116 1.23 -19.41 16.00
CA PHE A 116 0.52 -18.12 15.85
C PHE A 116 0.04 -17.85 14.43
N VAL A 117 0.64 -18.50 13.43
CA VAL A 117 0.35 -18.28 12.01
C VAL A 117 -0.76 -19.19 11.52
N LEU A 118 -0.86 -20.40 12.08
CA LEU A 118 -1.89 -21.37 11.73
C LEU A 118 -3.33 -20.81 11.81
N PRO A 119 -3.76 -20.13 12.90
CA PRO A 119 -5.11 -19.56 12.96
C PRO A 119 -5.33 -18.43 11.94
N LEU A 120 -4.30 -17.62 11.65
CA LEU A 120 -4.39 -16.56 10.63
C LEU A 120 -4.53 -17.16 9.23
N LEU A 121 -3.82 -18.26 8.95
CA LEU A 121 -3.89 -18.95 7.67
C LEU A 121 -5.26 -19.64 7.51
N ALA A 122 -5.78 -20.25 8.57
CA ALA A 122 -7.13 -20.83 8.56
C ALA A 122 -8.18 -19.76 8.26
N LEU A 123 -8.13 -18.62 8.94
CA LEU A 123 -9.03 -17.49 8.71
C LEU A 123 -8.90 -16.92 7.29
N TRP A 124 -7.69 -16.88 6.75
CA TRP A 124 -7.43 -16.50 5.36
C TRP A 124 -8.08 -17.47 4.36
N PHE A 125 -7.97 -18.79 4.58
CA PHE A 125 -8.68 -19.77 3.74
C PHE A 125 -10.20 -19.64 3.85
N THR A 126 -10.71 -19.40 5.06
CA THR A 126 -12.14 -19.14 5.31
C THR A 126 -12.62 -17.86 4.62
N ALA A 127 -11.77 -16.86 4.42
CA ALA A 127 -12.11 -15.68 3.62
C ALA A 127 -12.02 -15.96 2.11
N LEU A 128 -10.98 -16.68 1.67
CA LEU A 128 -10.69 -16.91 0.26
C LEU A 128 -11.74 -17.78 -0.44
N ILE A 129 -12.13 -18.91 0.17
CA ILE A 129 -13.04 -19.88 -0.48
C ILE A 129 -14.41 -19.24 -0.78
N PRO A 130 -15.12 -18.61 0.17
CA PRO A 130 -16.38 -17.92 -0.10
C PRO A 130 -16.22 -16.75 -1.07
N GLY A 131 -15.10 -16.03 -1.01
CA GLY A 131 -14.82 -14.95 -1.95
C GLY A 131 -14.69 -15.45 -3.40
N LEU A 132 -14.03 -16.58 -3.63
CA LEU A 132 -13.96 -17.18 -4.97
C LEU A 132 -15.33 -17.73 -5.42
N LEU A 133 -16.08 -18.36 -4.50
CA LEU A 133 -17.44 -18.82 -4.76
C LEU A 133 -18.41 -17.68 -5.07
N LEU A 134 -18.16 -16.46 -4.57
CA LEU A 134 -18.97 -15.29 -4.90
C LEU A 134 -19.03 -15.04 -6.41
N GLY A 135 -17.91 -15.19 -7.13
CA GLY A 135 -17.91 -15.07 -8.58
C GLY A 135 -18.83 -16.10 -9.26
N TYR A 136 -18.79 -17.35 -8.79
CA TYR A 136 -19.67 -18.41 -9.27
C TYR A 136 -21.15 -18.11 -8.96
N TYR A 137 -21.47 -17.74 -7.73
CA TYR A 137 -22.84 -17.40 -7.33
C TYR A 137 -23.37 -16.15 -8.04
N MET A 138 -22.52 -15.21 -8.44
CA MET A 138 -22.93 -14.05 -9.24
C MET A 138 -23.43 -14.47 -10.62
N VAL A 139 -22.76 -15.42 -11.31
CA VAL A 139 -23.29 -16.00 -12.57
C VAL A 139 -24.64 -16.65 -12.34
N GLU A 140 -24.71 -17.46 -11.28
CA GLU A 140 -25.89 -18.28 -11.04
C GLU A 140 -27.08 -17.43 -10.61
N SER A 141 -26.85 -16.32 -9.91
CA SER A 141 -27.89 -15.37 -9.54
C SER A 141 -28.51 -14.68 -10.75
N VAL A 142 -27.75 -14.41 -11.81
CA VAL A 142 -28.30 -13.90 -13.08
C VAL A 142 -29.21 -14.93 -13.76
N LYS A 143 -28.91 -16.23 -13.58
CA LYS A 143 -29.68 -17.31 -14.21
C LYS A 143 -30.92 -17.73 -13.41
N ARG A 144 -30.84 -17.72 -12.08
CA ARG A 144 -31.81 -18.36 -11.18
C ARG A 144 -32.38 -17.44 -10.10
N ASP A 145 -32.07 -16.14 -10.12
CA ASP A 145 -32.46 -15.16 -9.10
C ASP A 145 -32.04 -15.55 -7.66
N LEU A 146 -31.00 -16.39 -7.52
CA LEU A 146 -30.42 -16.83 -6.25
C LEU A 146 -29.49 -15.76 -5.64
N LEU A 147 -30.03 -14.63 -5.19
CA LEU A 147 -29.24 -13.57 -4.52
C LEU A 147 -28.78 -13.96 -3.10
N GLN A 148 -29.51 -14.83 -2.41
CA GLN A 148 -29.24 -15.18 -1.01
C GLN A 148 -27.86 -15.86 -0.81
N PRO A 149 -27.45 -16.87 -1.61
CA PRO A 149 -26.12 -17.48 -1.49
C PRO A 149 -24.97 -16.50 -1.74
N ALA A 150 -25.12 -15.61 -2.74
CA ALA A 150 -24.12 -14.59 -3.05
C ALA A 150 -23.96 -13.60 -1.89
N SER A 151 -25.07 -13.19 -1.27
CA SER A 151 -25.03 -12.38 -0.05
C SER A 151 -24.29 -13.12 1.06
N ILE A 152 -24.67 -14.35 1.41
CA ILE A 152 -24.01 -15.09 2.50
C ILE A 152 -22.49 -15.22 2.24
N ALA A 153 -22.09 -15.56 1.02
CA ALA A 153 -20.68 -15.67 0.64
C ALA A 153 -19.93 -14.34 0.79
N LEU A 154 -20.52 -13.23 0.34
CA LEU A 154 -19.97 -11.88 0.52
C LEU A 154 -19.78 -11.54 2.01
N GLY A 155 -20.72 -11.95 2.87
CA GLY A 155 -20.68 -11.68 4.30
C GLY A 155 -19.57 -12.43 5.00
N ILE A 156 -19.44 -13.72 4.70
CA ILE A 156 -18.35 -14.54 5.23
C ILE A 156 -16.99 -13.99 4.76
N TRP A 157 -16.85 -13.63 3.47
CA TRP A 157 -15.62 -13.05 2.94
C TRP A 157 -15.26 -11.71 3.60
N THR A 158 -16.20 -10.77 3.67
CA THR A 158 -15.95 -9.43 4.26
C THR A 158 -15.66 -9.52 5.76
N PHE A 159 -16.44 -10.29 6.52
CA PHE A 159 -16.24 -10.46 7.96
C PHE A 159 -14.93 -11.17 8.29
N SER A 160 -14.60 -12.25 7.57
CA SER A 160 -13.34 -12.98 7.78
C SER A 160 -12.13 -12.14 7.39
N SER A 161 -12.22 -11.40 6.28
CA SER A 161 -11.17 -10.46 5.85
C SER A 161 -10.93 -9.36 6.89
N LEU A 162 -12.00 -8.73 7.38
CA LEU A 162 -11.92 -7.70 8.41
C LEU A 162 -11.33 -8.23 9.71
N THR A 163 -11.79 -9.41 10.15
CA THR A 163 -11.27 -10.07 11.35
C THR A 163 -9.77 -10.36 11.21
N LEU A 164 -9.35 -10.85 10.03
CA LEU A 164 -7.96 -11.13 9.74
C LEU A 164 -7.10 -9.87 9.81
N GLU A 165 -7.57 -8.77 9.22
CA GLU A 165 -6.87 -7.48 9.29
C GLU A 165 -6.77 -6.95 10.72
N LEU A 166 -7.85 -7.04 11.51
CA LEU A 166 -7.85 -6.64 12.92
C LEU A 166 -6.87 -7.51 13.73
N CYS A 167 -6.85 -8.82 13.51
CA CYS A 167 -5.91 -9.72 14.18
C CYS A 167 -4.46 -9.40 13.81
N VAL A 168 -4.14 -9.26 12.52
CA VAL A 168 -2.80 -8.88 12.03
C VAL A 168 -2.38 -7.52 12.61
N THR A 169 -3.29 -6.55 12.66
CA THR A 169 -3.03 -5.20 13.16
C THR A 169 -2.83 -5.16 14.67
N THR A 170 -3.64 -5.89 15.42
CA THR A 170 -3.56 -5.95 16.89
C THR A 170 -2.32 -6.71 17.33
N SER A 171 -2.06 -7.87 16.72
CA SER A 171 -0.91 -8.72 17.01
C SER A 171 0.43 -7.99 16.82
N SER A 172 0.50 -7.14 15.79
CA SER A 172 1.67 -6.33 15.52
C SER A 172 1.77 -5.13 16.46
N LEU A 173 0.66 -4.47 16.85
CA LEU A 173 0.67 -3.38 17.82
C LEU A 173 1.21 -3.80 19.19
N VAL A 174 0.79 -4.96 19.70
CA VAL A 174 1.16 -5.45 21.04
C VAL A 174 2.67 -5.68 21.20
N ARG A 175 3.40 -5.90 20.10
CA ARG A 175 4.79 -6.37 20.14
C ARG A 175 5.85 -5.29 19.89
N TYR A 176 5.47 -4.09 19.46
CA TYR A 176 6.44 -3.05 19.10
C TYR A 176 6.72 -2.06 20.25
N ASN A 177 7.98 -2.03 20.70
CA ASN A 177 8.53 -1.04 21.63
C ASN A 177 8.56 0.39 21.02
N ASN A 178 8.65 1.40 21.90
CA ASN A 178 8.52 2.85 21.59
C ASN A 178 9.29 3.36 20.35
N VAL A 179 10.46 2.82 20.01
CA VAL A 179 11.27 3.28 18.87
C VAL A 179 10.64 2.90 17.51
N PHE A 180 9.87 1.81 17.46
CA PHE A 180 9.19 1.38 16.23
C PHE A 180 7.85 2.09 16.01
N LYS A 181 7.39 2.91 16.96
CA LYS A 181 6.07 3.57 16.93
C LYS A 181 5.88 4.45 15.69
N THR A 182 6.94 5.15 15.24
CA THR A 182 6.87 6.06 14.08
C THR A 182 6.73 5.29 12.76
N ILE A 183 7.56 4.26 12.56
CA ILE A 183 7.48 3.37 11.37
C ILE A 183 6.14 2.65 11.34
N TRP A 184 5.69 2.25 12.53
CA TRP A 184 4.40 1.60 12.73
C TRP A 184 3.25 2.53 12.35
N GLN A 185 3.26 3.79 12.81
CA GLN A 185 2.22 4.77 12.47
C GLN A 185 2.05 4.98 10.97
N VAL A 186 3.14 5.12 10.22
CA VAL A 186 3.06 5.30 8.75
C VAL A 186 2.48 4.04 8.09
N THR A 187 2.89 2.86 8.54
CA THR A 187 2.33 1.58 8.04
C THR A 187 0.84 1.46 8.39
N TRP A 188 0.44 1.90 9.58
CA TRP A 188 -0.92 1.80 10.09
C TRP A 188 -1.90 2.66 9.30
N VAL A 189 -1.50 3.90 8.95
CA VAL A 189 -2.34 4.78 8.14
C VAL A 189 -2.66 4.15 6.78
N SER A 190 -1.68 3.48 6.16
CA SER A 190 -1.93 2.75 4.90
C SER A 190 -2.70 1.44 5.09
N ALA A 191 -2.54 0.77 6.23
CA ALA A 191 -3.22 -0.49 6.53
C ALA A 191 -4.67 -0.29 7.01
N ALA A 192 -5.03 0.91 7.46
CA ALA A 192 -6.38 1.22 7.91
C ALA A 192 -7.38 1.43 6.76
N LEU A 193 -6.89 1.76 5.55
CA LEU A 193 -7.75 2.06 4.42
C LEU A 193 -8.63 0.87 3.97
N PRO A 194 -8.09 -0.35 3.75
CA PRO A 194 -8.94 -1.49 3.37
C PRO A 194 -9.99 -1.85 4.44
N PRO A 195 -9.69 -1.94 5.75
CA PRO A 195 -10.70 -2.19 6.78
C PRO A 195 -11.84 -1.17 6.76
N ILE A 196 -11.53 0.11 6.58
CA ILE A 196 -12.54 1.18 6.52
C ILE A 196 -13.50 0.95 5.35
N LEU A 197 -12.98 0.62 4.17
CA LEU A 197 -13.82 0.33 3.00
C LEU A 197 -14.66 -0.94 3.22
N VAL A 198 -14.09 -1.99 3.81
CA VAL A 198 -14.83 -3.21 4.14
C VAL A 198 -15.95 -2.92 5.15
N ILE A 199 -15.71 -2.11 6.18
CA ILE A 199 -16.73 -1.68 7.14
C ILE A 199 -17.86 -0.93 6.44
N ILE A 200 -17.54 0.01 5.54
CA ILE A 200 -18.55 0.74 4.76
C ILE A 200 -19.35 -0.22 3.88
N ALA A 201 -18.71 -1.20 3.24
CA ALA A 201 -19.38 -2.22 2.45
C ALA A 201 -20.30 -3.10 3.31
N VAL A 202 -19.88 -3.47 4.53
CA VAL A 202 -20.69 -4.25 5.46
C VAL A 202 -21.90 -3.44 5.97
N ILE A 203 -21.71 -2.19 6.38
CA ILE A 203 -22.80 -1.33 6.85
C ILE A 203 -23.85 -1.14 5.75
N ASN A 204 -23.43 -0.78 4.55
CA ASN A 204 -24.37 -0.54 3.44
C ASN A 204 -25.00 -1.83 2.91
N GLY A 205 -24.24 -2.93 2.86
CA GLY A 205 -24.71 -4.22 2.36
C GLY A 205 -25.66 -4.93 3.32
N TYR A 206 -25.34 -4.94 4.63
CA TYR A 206 -26.04 -5.74 5.64
C TYR A 206 -26.96 -4.95 6.55
N ILE A 207 -26.56 -3.76 7.00
CA ILE A 207 -27.39 -3.00 7.96
C ILE A 207 -28.52 -2.32 7.21
N VAL A 208 -28.20 -1.63 6.11
CA VAL A 208 -29.17 -0.94 5.26
C VAL A 208 -29.95 -1.91 4.35
N HIS A 209 -29.55 -3.19 4.29
CA HIS A 209 -30.17 -4.23 3.45
C HIS A 209 -30.26 -3.88 1.95
N ASN A 210 -29.31 -3.07 1.46
CA ASN A 210 -29.31 -2.62 0.06
C ASN A 210 -27.99 -2.99 -0.63
N ILE A 211 -27.84 -4.27 -0.96
CA ILE A 211 -26.67 -4.80 -1.70
C ILE A 211 -26.55 -4.14 -3.09
N ARG A 212 -27.68 -3.75 -3.68
CA ARG A 212 -27.74 -3.06 -4.98
C ARG A 212 -27.42 -1.57 -4.89
N HIS A 213 -27.16 -1.05 -3.69
CA HIS A 213 -26.81 0.35 -3.53
C HIS A 213 -25.49 0.63 -4.27
N PRO A 214 -25.44 1.65 -5.12
CA PRO A 214 -24.27 1.92 -5.96
C PRO A 214 -22.99 2.17 -5.14
N ILE A 215 -23.13 2.76 -3.95
CA ILE A 215 -22.00 2.97 -3.03
C ILE A 215 -21.42 1.63 -2.57
N THR A 216 -22.25 0.62 -2.29
CA THR A 216 -21.78 -0.71 -1.87
C THR A 216 -20.95 -1.35 -2.97
N VAL A 217 -21.44 -1.32 -4.21
CA VAL A 217 -20.74 -1.88 -5.38
C VAL A 217 -19.39 -1.18 -5.58
N VAL A 218 -19.39 0.15 -5.63
CA VAL A 218 -18.15 0.93 -5.79
C VAL A 218 -17.18 0.66 -4.63
N THR A 219 -17.67 0.64 -3.38
CA THR A 219 -16.81 0.40 -2.21
C THR A 219 -16.16 -0.98 -2.23
N VAL A 220 -16.94 -2.02 -2.55
CA VAL A 220 -16.43 -3.39 -2.69
C VAL A 220 -15.38 -3.46 -3.78
N ASP A 221 -15.62 -2.85 -4.94
CA ASP A 221 -14.67 -2.86 -6.06
C ASP A 221 -13.37 -2.09 -5.73
N MET A 222 -13.49 -0.94 -5.06
CA MET A 222 -12.33 -0.16 -4.62
C MET A 222 -11.47 -0.85 -3.56
N THR A 223 -12.04 -1.82 -2.84
CA THR A 223 -11.36 -2.52 -1.75
C THR A 223 -10.08 -3.19 -2.25
N GLY A 224 -10.10 -3.86 -3.41
CA GLY A 224 -8.92 -4.53 -3.99
C GLY A 224 -7.79 -3.56 -4.33
N LYS A 225 -8.13 -2.41 -4.91
CA LYS A 225 -7.16 -1.34 -5.17
C LYS A 225 -6.60 -0.73 -3.87
N ALA A 226 -7.44 -0.57 -2.85
CA ALA A 226 -6.98 -0.11 -1.54
C ALA A 226 -6.00 -1.11 -0.90
N TYR A 227 -6.27 -2.41 -1.00
CA TYR A 227 -5.35 -3.47 -0.59
C TYR A 227 -4.00 -3.36 -1.32
N ALA A 228 -4.03 -3.25 -2.64
CA ALA A 228 -2.80 -3.12 -3.43
C ALA A 228 -2.02 -1.83 -3.12
N LEU A 229 -2.72 -0.71 -2.94
CA LEU A 229 -2.12 0.57 -2.56
C LEU A 229 -1.49 0.49 -1.16
N SER A 230 -2.16 -0.16 -0.21
CA SER A 230 -1.61 -0.43 1.12
C SER A 230 -0.32 -1.26 1.06
N LEU A 231 -0.30 -2.30 0.22
CA LEU A 231 0.89 -3.10 -0.04
C LEU A 231 2.02 -2.24 -0.61
N MET A 232 1.75 -1.46 -1.66
CA MET A 232 2.77 -0.65 -2.33
C MET A 232 3.36 0.41 -1.39
N ILE A 233 2.53 1.11 -0.61
CA ILE A 233 3.01 2.07 0.39
C ILE A 233 3.87 1.38 1.44
N THR A 234 3.45 0.21 1.92
CA THR A 234 4.22 -0.57 2.90
C THR A 234 5.60 -0.96 2.35
N ILE A 235 5.68 -1.34 1.08
CA ILE A 235 6.93 -1.76 0.45
C ILE A 235 7.86 -0.58 0.20
N VAL A 236 7.35 0.48 -0.42
CA VAL A 236 8.13 1.69 -0.75
C VAL A 236 8.58 2.42 0.52
N GLY A 237 7.69 2.56 1.51
CA GLY A 237 7.99 3.22 2.79
C GLY A 237 9.15 2.55 3.53
N ARG A 238 9.26 1.22 3.48
CA ARG A 238 10.39 0.49 4.08
C ARG A 238 11.72 0.76 3.39
N GLY A 239 11.71 0.95 2.08
CA GLY A 239 12.91 1.31 1.31
C GLY A 239 13.45 2.67 1.75
N HIS A 240 12.56 3.65 1.87
CA HIS A 240 12.92 5.01 2.27
C HIS A 240 13.47 5.09 3.69
N ILE A 241 12.82 4.44 4.66
CA ILE A 241 13.25 4.44 6.06
C ILE A 241 14.62 3.78 6.21
N ARG A 242 14.87 2.69 5.48
CA ARG A 242 16.18 2.04 5.49
C ARG A 242 17.27 2.94 4.95
N ALA A 243 17.02 3.65 3.85
CA ALA A 243 17.97 4.61 3.31
C ALA A 243 18.25 5.77 4.29
N GLN A 244 17.24 6.25 5.01
CA GLN A 244 17.44 7.27 6.05
C GLN A 244 18.27 6.75 7.23
N LEU A 245 18.02 5.52 7.70
CA LEU A 245 18.79 4.90 8.77
C LEU A 245 20.26 4.66 8.37
N GLU A 246 20.49 4.21 7.14
CA GLU A 246 21.85 4.05 6.60
C GLU A 246 22.57 5.41 6.54
N LYS A 247 21.88 6.49 6.13
CA LYS A 247 22.42 7.85 6.13
C LYS A 247 22.68 8.42 7.53
N SER A 248 21.82 8.14 8.51
CA SER A 248 22.02 8.61 9.90
C SER A 248 23.19 7.90 10.58
N ASN A 249 23.36 6.60 10.32
CA ASN A 249 24.49 5.83 10.87
C ASN A 249 25.82 6.34 10.32
N ALA A 250 25.93 6.55 9.00
CA ALA A 250 27.13 7.12 8.39
C ALA A 250 27.49 8.50 8.98
N ARG A 251 26.49 9.35 9.26
CA ARG A 251 26.73 10.66 9.89
C ARG A 251 27.19 10.54 11.34
N SER A 252 26.67 9.55 12.09
CA SER A 252 27.07 9.31 13.48
C SER A 252 28.52 8.82 13.58
N GLU A 253 29.00 8.05 12.59
CA GLU A 253 30.40 7.58 12.56
C GLU A 253 31.40 8.71 12.22
N LEU A 254 30.99 9.74 11.48
CA LEU A 254 31.86 10.89 11.14
C LEU A 254 32.00 11.92 12.29
N ALA A 255 31.02 12.03 13.18
CA ALA A 255 31.03 12.98 14.30
C ALA A 255 32.24 12.82 15.28
N PRO A 256 32.65 11.61 15.70
CA PRO A 256 33.82 11.44 16.56
C PRO A 256 35.17 11.71 15.85
N VAL A 257 35.22 11.59 14.52
CA VAL A 257 36.46 11.85 13.76
C VAL A 257 36.73 13.35 13.65
N LEU A 258 35.67 14.16 13.48
CA LEU A 258 35.78 15.63 13.45
C LEU A 258 36.08 16.24 14.83
N THR A 259 35.68 15.59 15.92
CA THR A 259 36.02 16.06 17.27
C THR A 259 37.47 15.76 17.65
N ARG A 260 38.08 14.70 17.10
CA ARG A 260 39.50 14.39 17.32
C ARG A 260 40.47 15.25 16.49
N ALA A 261 40.01 15.85 15.40
CA ALA A 261 40.83 16.70 14.54
C ALA A 261 41.02 18.15 15.09
N ASN A 262 40.30 18.53 16.15
CA ASN A 262 40.40 19.85 16.78
C ASN A 262 41.28 19.89 18.03
N ASP A 263 41.90 18.77 18.43
CA ASP A 263 42.88 18.73 19.54
C ASP A 263 44.29 19.12 19.08
N THR A 264 44.42 20.09 18.16
CA THR A 264 45.69 20.78 17.92
C THR A 264 45.89 21.84 19.02
N PRO A 265 46.99 21.79 19.79
CA PRO A 265 47.22 22.72 20.89
C PRO A 265 47.52 24.11 20.34
N THR A 266 46.50 24.96 20.28
CA THR A 266 46.66 26.39 19.98
C THR A 266 46.97 27.10 21.30
N ALA A 267 48.25 27.10 21.66
CA ALA A 267 48.75 28.02 22.66
C ALA A 267 48.64 29.46 22.11
N ALA A 268 48.08 30.33 22.95
CA ALA A 268 48.10 31.80 22.85
C ALA A 268 47.37 32.46 21.68
N LEU A 269 46.16 32.96 21.92
CA LEU A 269 45.92 34.41 21.90
C LEU A 269 44.60 34.76 22.59
N ALA A 270 44.64 35.84 23.37
CA ALA A 270 43.61 36.28 24.30
C ALA A 270 42.47 37.07 23.65
N HIS A 271 41.36 37.15 24.40
CA HIS A 271 40.31 38.18 24.40
C HIS A 271 39.54 38.45 23.10
N THR A 272 38.21 38.27 23.12
CA THR A 272 37.23 39.35 23.30
C THR A 272 35.81 38.75 23.34
N GLU A 273 34.96 39.34 24.19
CA GLU A 273 33.53 39.07 24.37
C GLU A 273 32.72 39.01 23.06
N SER A 274 31.65 38.21 23.03
CA SER A 274 30.29 38.70 22.71
C SER A 274 29.29 37.54 22.47
N ASN A 275 28.48 37.29 23.50
CA ASN A 275 27.02 37.18 23.48
C ASN A 275 26.26 36.43 22.35
N SER A 276 25.44 35.48 22.83
CA SER A 276 23.98 35.36 22.53
C SER A 276 23.48 34.59 21.30
N VAL A 277 24.33 33.93 20.52
CA VAL A 277 23.88 33.25 19.29
C VAL A 277 23.59 31.74 19.46
N GLU A 278 24.17 31.05 20.44
CA GLU A 278 24.01 29.57 20.52
C GLU A 278 22.69 29.08 21.15
N LEU A 279 21.99 29.89 21.95
CA LEU A 279 20.74 29.45 22.60
C LEU A 279 19.51 29.51 21.68
N ARG A 280 19.67 30.00 20.44
CA ARG A 280 18.60 30.01 19.42
C ARG A 280 18.67 28.82 18.46
N ALA A 281 19.82 28.17 18.33
CA ALA A 281 19.99 26.97 17.50
C ALA A 281 19.45 25.70 18.17
N LEU A 282 19.41 25.66 19.50
CA LEU A 282 18.92 24.51 20.27
C LEU A 282 17.39 24.52 20.49
N LYS A 283 16.74 25.68 20.31
CA LYS A 283 15.28 25.82 20.41
C LYS A 283 14.56 25.51 19.09
N THR A 284 15.24 25.61 17.95
CA THR A 284 14.72 25.19 16.63
C THR A 284 14.84 23.69 16.38
N LEU A 285 15.69 22.98 17.11
CA LEU A 285 15.86 21.52 16.97
C LEU A 285 14.86 20.71 17.81
N HIS A 286 14.16 21.35 18.75
CA HIS A 286 13.17 20.70 19.62
C HIS A 286 11.70 20.97 19.19
N LEU A 287 11.49 21.80 18.15
CA LEU A 287 10.16 22.21 17.65
C LEU A 287 9.76 21.55 16.32
N SER A 288 10.61 20.69 15.74
CA SER A 288 10.27 19.80 14.61
C SER A 288 9.65 18.46 15.05
N GLY A 289 9.23 18.39 16.32
CA GLY A 289 8.42 17.30 16.87
C GLY A 289 6.93 17.59 16.70
N LEU A 290 6.27 16.78 15.87
CA LEU A 290 4.82 16.63 15.75
C LEU A 290 4.03 17.81 15.13
N SER A 291 3.99 17.84 13.80
CA SER A 291 2.76 18.17 13.10
C SER A 291 2.22 16.93 12.40
N LYS A 292 1.13 16.35 12.93
CA LYS A 292 0.36 15.27 12.28
C LYS A 292 -0.13 15.68 10.88
N SER A 293 -0.15 16.98 10.56
CA SER A 293 -0.46 17.52 9.23
C SER A 293 0.67 17.29 8.21
N GLN A 294 1.91 17.11 8.66
CA GLN A 294 3.06 16.96 7.78
C GLN A 294 3.23 15.53 7.26
N VAL A 295 2.65 14.52 7.90
CA VAL A 295 2.64 13.15 7.36
C VAL A 295 1.66 13.03 6.18
N LEU A 296 0.51 13.70 6.27
CA LEU A 296 -0.46 13.81 5.16
C LEU A 296 0.04 14.74 4.05
N GLN A 297 0.63 15.89 4.41
CA GLN A 297 1.30 16.74 3.41
C GLN A 297 2.53 16.08 2.82
N ASN A 298 3.33 15.31 3.54
CA ASN A 298 4.49 14.60 2.98
C ASN A 298 4.06 13.43 2.11
N ALA A 299 2.93 12.77 2.37
CA ALA A 299 2.36 11.79 1.45
C ALA A 299 1.87 12.43 0.14
N LEU A 300 1.28 13.64 0.22
CA LEU A 300 0.84 14.43 -0.95
C LEU A 300 1.98 15.20 -1.65
N VAL A 301 3.07 15.52 -0.95
CA VAL A 301 4.29 16.15 -1.49
C VAL A 301 5.25 15.08 -2.03
N PHE A 302 5.16 13.82 -1.56
CA PHE A 302 5.92 12.69 -2.10
C PHE A 302 5.65 12.46 -3.59
N THR A 303 4.41 12.65 -4.04
CA THR A 303 4.06 12.55 -5.48
C THR A 303 4.62 13.73 -6.29
N LYS A 304 4.79 14.91 -5.68
CA LYS A 304 5.33 16.11 -6.35
C LYS A 304 6.87 16.13 -6.41
N SER A 305 7.56 15.56 -5.42
CA SER A 305 9.04 15.52 -5.35
C SER A 305 9.67 14.34 -6.12
N SER A 306 8.98 13.20 -6.27
CA SER A 306 9.48 12.07 -7.08
C SER A 306 9.65 12.44 -8.57
N SER A 307 8.84 13.39 -9.08
CA SER A 307 8.98 13.91 -10.45
C SER A 307 10.17 14.86 -10.66
N GLN A 308 10.72 15.49 -9.60
CA GLN A 308 11.84 16.44 -9.72
C GLN A 308 13.21 15.80 -9.44
N ASN A 309 13.28 14.76 -8.60
CA ASN A 309 14.57 14.11 -8.26
C ASN A 309 15.09 13.13 -9.32
N ASN A 310 14.27 12.70 -10.28
CA ASN A 310 14.71 11.85 -11.40
C ASN A 310 15.54 12.61 -12.46
N LEU A 311 15.56 13.95 -12.43
CA LEU A 311 16.43 14.76 -13.30
C LEU A 311 17.80 15.09 -12.67
N ALA A 312 17.95 14.98 -11.35
CA ALA A 312 19.21 15.33 -10.67
C ALA A 312 20.17 14.16 -10.48
N ASN A 313 19.69 12.91 -10.56
CA ASN A 313 20.51 11.71 -10.34
C ASN A 313 21.08 11.08 -11.62
N GLN A 314 20.91 11.72 -12.79
CA GLN A 314 21.47 11.23 -14.06
C GLN A 314 22.88 11.76 -14.38
N GLN A 315 23.52 12.49 -13.45
CA GLN A 315 24.77 13.21 -13.71
C GLN A 315 25.99 12.71 -12.91
N TYR A 316 25.87 11.61 -12.16
CA TYR A 316 26.98 11.02 -11.41
C TYR A 316 27.15 9.52 -11.65
N GLU A 317 27.48 9.12 -12.89
CA GLU A 317 28.00 7.77 -13.12
C GLU A 317 28.81 7.66 -14.41
N TYR A 318 30.03 8.22 -14.45
CA TYR A 318 31.13 7.73 -15.30
C TYR A 318 32.47 8.09 -14.66
N LEU A 319 33.02 7.18 -13.86
CA LEU A 319 34.44 7.13 -13.54
C LEU A 319 34.88 5.66 -13.65
N PRO A 320 35.78 5.32 -14.59
CA PRO A 320 36.23 3.94 -14.78
C PRO A 320 37.18 3.54 -13.65
N TYR A 321 36.90 2.39 -13.03
CA TYR A 321 37.82 1.73 -12.11
C TYR A 321 39.00 1.15 -12.90
N THR A 322 40.20 1.68 -12.66
CA THR A 322 41.47 1.07 -13.05
C THR A 322 41.79 -0.10 -12.11
N THR A 323 41.97 -1.28 -12.68
CA THR A 323 42.42 -2.49 -11.99
C THR A 323 43.92 -2.43 -11.67
N PRO A 324 44.36 -2.72 -10.44
CA PRO A 324 45.78 -2.84 -10.13
C PRO A 324 46.35 -4.17 -10.66
N SER A 325 47.45 -4.06 -11.40
CA SER A 325 48.28 -5.18 -11.85
C SER A 325 48.95 -5.88 -10.67
N LYS A 326 48.96 -7.22 -10.69
CA LYS A 326 49.76 -8.03 -9.76
C LYS A 326 51.25 -7.88 -10.08
N PRO A 327 52.13 -7.72 -9.08
CA PRO A 327 53.56 -7.92 -9.28
C PRO A 327 53.88 -9.43 -9.34
N GLU A 328 54.78 -9.79 -10.25
CA GLU A 328 55.47 -11.08 -10.31
C GLU A 328 56.53 -11.22 -9.21
#